data_AF-A0A5C7V1S4-F1
#
_entry.id   AF-A0A5C7V1S4-F1
#
_cell.length_a   1.000
_cell.length_b   1.000
_cell.length_c   1.000
_cell.angle_alpha   90.00
_cell.angle_beta   90.00
_cell.angle_gamma   90.00
#
_symmetry.space_group_name_H-M   'P 1'
#
loop_
_entity.id
_entity.type
_entity.pdbx_description
1 polymer ?
#
loop_
_entity_poly.entity_id
_entity_poly.type
_entity_poly.pdbx_seq_one_letter_code
_entity_poly.pdbx_strand_id
1 'polypeptide(L)'
;MGFVNERLENHEWQTIDRERGIVLKRIGGGMPQEPFEFNLNIAGENVNFSANHKMANLEKEKGYDLEWKVIVIYASPHLKQEKIRLHGLIAEALDAYGFASSRKNVKKLTVTFAPNV
;
A
#
# COMPACT_ATOMS: atom_id res chain seq x y z
N MET A 1 -6.70 -12.83 -10.74
CA MET A 1 -6.89 -11.37 -10.75
C MET A 1 -6.22 -10.80 -9.51
N GLY A 2 -5.59 -9.62 -9.60
CA GLY A 2 -4.84 -9.02 -8.49
C GLY A 2 -5.63 -7.93 -7.75
N PHE A 3 -4.92 -7.12 -6.98
CA PHE A 3 -5.49 -5.97 -6.26
C PHE A 3 -6.14 -4.94 -7.20
N VAL A 4 -7.31 -4.44 -6.83
CA VAL A 4 -8.02 -3.34 -7.50
C VAL A 4 -8.52 -2.33 -6.49
N ASN A 5 -8.58 -1.06 -6.90
CA ASN A 5 -9.18 -0.01 -6.07
C ASN A 5 -10.69 0.02 -6.29
N GLU A 6 -11.46 0.09 -5.21
CA GLU A 6 -12.90 0.30 -5.26
C GLU A 6 -13.33 1.37 -4.26
N ARG A 7 -14.42 2.04 -4.60
CA ARG A 7 -15.07 3.02 -3.73
C ARG A 7 -16.23 2.32 -3.03
N LEU A 8 -16.22 2.37 -1.72
CA LEU A 8 -17.27 1.85 -0.85
C LEU A 8 -18.48 2.79 -0.83
N GLU A 9 -19.62 2.28 -0.37
CA GLU A 9 -20.86 3.05 -0.24
C GLU A 9 -20.71 4.26 0.69
N ASN A 10 -19.88 4.14 1.72
CA ASN A 10 -19.52 5.22 2.65
C ASN A 10 -18.54 6.25 2.05
N HIS A 11 -18.30 6.20 0.74
CA HIS A 11 -17.36 7.02 -0.03
C HIS A 11 -15.87 6.83 0.28
N GLU A 12 -15.51 5.90 1.15
CA GLU A 12 -14.11 5.53 1.39
C GLU A 12 -13.56 4.69 0.24
N TRP A 13 -12.24 4.68 0.11
CA TRP A 13 -11.54 3.86 -0.88
C TRP A 13 -10.85 2.69 -0.18
N GLN A 14 -10.92 1.52 -0.80
CA GLN A 14 -10.11 0.38 -0.41
C GLN A 14 -9.45 -0.25 -1.63
N THR A 15 -8.37 -1.00 -1.36
CA THR A 15 -7.68 -1.80 -2.37
C THR A 15 -7.87 -3.26 -2.02
N ILE A 16 -8.51 -4.03 -2.91
CA ILE A 16 -8.96 -5.39 -2.62
C ILE A 16 -8.46 -6.38 -3.68
N ASP A 17 -7.99 -7.53 -3.22
CA ASP A 17 -7.85 -8.73 -4.03
C ASP A 17 -8.97 -9.71 -3.64
N ARG A 18 -9.97 -9.84 -4.52
CA ARG A 18 -11.18 -10.64 -4.23
C ARG A 18 -10.92 -12.14 -4.30
N GLU A 19 -9.98 -12.59 -5.13
CA GLU A 19 -9.67 -14.02 -5.26
C GLU A 19 -8.95 -14.53 -4.00
N ARG A 20 -8.05 -13.72 -3.45
CA ARG A 20 -7.30 -14.05 -2.23
C ARG A 20 -8.03 -13.61 -0.95
N GLY A 21 -9.12 -12.84 -1.06
CA GLY A 21 -9.84 -12.29 0.09
C GLY A 21 -8.98 -11.33 0.92
N ILE A 22 -8.11 -10.55 0.26
CA ILE A 22 -7.17 -9.64 0.93
C ILE A 22 -7.62 -8.20 0.73
N VAL A 23 -7.66 -7.41 1.80
CA VAL A 23 -8.11 -6.02 1.75
C VAL A 23 -7.07 -5.11 2.39
N LEU A 24 -6.64 -4.09 1.65
CA LEU A 24 -5.85 -2.98 2.15
C LEU A 24 -6.76 -1.76 2.36
N LYS A 25 -6.71 -1.20 3.57
CA LYS A 25 -7.38 0.04 3.94
C LYS A 25 -6.37 1.02 4.49
N ARG A 26 -6.52 2.30 4.12
CA ARG A 26 -5.85 3.39 4.84
C ARG A 26 -6.62 3.63 6.13
N ILE A 27 -5.92 3.59 7.26
CA ILE A 27 -6.50 3.78 8.60
C ILE A 27 -6.07 5.10 9.25
N GLY A 28 -5.07 5.79 8.69
CA GLY A 28 -4.58 7.03 9.27
C GLY A 28 -3.45 7.68 8.47
N GLY A 29 -2.88 8.74 9.06
CA GLY A 29 -1.70 9.45 8.60
C GLY A 29 -1.84 10.13 7.23
N GLY A 30 -0.71 10.35 6.54
CA GLY A 30 -0.69 10.95 5.20
C GLY A 30 -0.80 12.48 5.14
N MET A 31 -0.54 13.15 6.26
CA MET A 31 -0.23 14.57 6.30
C MET A 31 1.21 14.82 5.83
N PRO A 32 1.60 16.05 5.46
CA PRO A 32 2.90 16.35 4.82
C PRO A 32 4.17 15.93 5.58
N GLN A 33 4.04 15.45 6.82
CA GLN A 33 5.13 14.99 7.67
C GLN A 33 4.84 13.65 8.38
N GLU A 34 3.70 13.02 8.09
CA GLU A 34 3.28 11.78 8.76
C GLU A 34 3.23 10.62 7.76
N PRO A 35 3.75 9.44 8.13
CA PRO A 35 3.61 8.25 7.30
C PRO A 35 2.13 7.92 7.11
N PHE A 36 1.81 7.29 5.99
CA PHE A 36 0.50 6.68 5.81
C PHE A 36 0.41 5.43 6.69
N GLU A 37 -0.72 5.24 7.32
CA GLU A 37 -1.01 4.05 8.11
C GLU A 37 -2.03 3.18 7.38
N PHE A 38 -1.71 1.90 7.30
CA PHE A 38 -2.50 0.92 6.57
C PHE A 38 -2.81 -0.28 7.44
N ASN A 39 -3.98 -0.86 7.17
CA ASN A 39 -4.36 -2.19 7.60
C ASN A 39 -4.50 -3.08 6.36
N LEU A 40 -3.70 -4.15 6.30
CA LEU A 40 -3.81 -5.22 5.32
C LEU A 40 -4.43 -6.43 6.01
N ASN A 41 -5.69 -6.70 5.70
CA ASN A 41 -6.40 -7.87 6.18
C ASN A 41 -6.14 -9.05 5.24
N ILE A 42 -5.50 -10.11 5.75
CA ILE A 42 -5.18 -11.34 5.03
C ILE A 42 -6.00 -12.47 5.65
N ALA A 43 -7.08 -12.89 4.98
CA ALA A 43 -7.96 -13.96 5.45
C ALA A 43 -8.45 -13.78 6.91
N GLY A 44 -8.76 -12.54 7.30
CA GLY A 44 -9.20 -12.20 8.66
C GLY A 44 -8.09 -11.77 9.62
N GLU A 45 -6.82 -12.03 9.30
CA GLU A 45 -5.69 -11.55 10.08
C GLU A 45 -5.29 -10.13 9.70
N ASN A 46 -5.10 -9.27 10.70
CA ASN A 46 -4.76 -7.87 10.49
C ASN A 46 -3.25 -7.65 10.54
N VAL A 47 -2.69 -7.15 9.44
CA VAL A 47 -1.32 -6.63 9.38
C VAL A 47 -1.37 -5.12 9.28
N ASN A 48 -0.91 -4.43 10.32
CA ASN A 48 -0.83 -2.97 10.31
C ASN A 48 0.59 -2.55 9.91
N PHE A 49 0.72 -1.55 9.04
CA PHE A 49 2.03 -1.04 8.66
C PHE A 49 1.97 0.44 8.36
N SER A 50 3.12 1.10 8.50
CA SER A 50 3.27 2.52 8.14
C SER A 50 4.24 2.65 6.97
N ALA A 51 3.93 3.55 6.05
CA ALA A 51 4.76 3.82 4.89
C ALA A 51 4.81 5.31 4.56
N ASN A 52 6.01 5.81 4.31
CA ASN A 52 6.18 7.14 3.71
C ASN A 52 5.99 7.04 2.21
N HIS A 53 5.38 8.05 1.60
CA HIS A 53 5.45 8.21 0.16
C HIS A 53 6.34 9.38 -0.23
N LYS A 54 6.86 9.33 -1.45
CA LYS A 54 7.47 10.46 -2.13
C LYS A 54 6.97 10.47 -3.57
N MET A 55 6.44 11.60 -4.00
CA MET A 55 6.10 11.85 -5.40
C MET A 55 7.21 12.69 -6.02
N ALA A 56 7.85 12.18 -7.06
CA ALA A 56 8.73 12.96 -7.90
C ALA A 56 7.95 13.36 -9.16
N ASN A 57 7.64 14.65 -9.28
CA ASN A 57 7.07 15.19 -10.51
C ASN A 57 8.16 15.20 -11.58
N LEU A 58 8.04 14.29 -12.54
CA LEU A 58 8.50 14.55 -13.89
C LEU A 58 7.50 15.56 -14.48
N GLU A 59 7.93 16.45 -15.38
CA GLU A 59 7.12 17.53 -15.97
C GLU A 59 5.63 17.16 -16.13
N LYS A 60 4.69 18.08 -15.84
CA LYS A 60 3.22 17.83 -15.70
C LYS A 60 2.58 16.90 -16.75
N GLU A 61 3.15 16.79 -17.95
CA GLU A 61 2.67 15.96 -19.06
C GLU A 61 3.22 14.51 -19.08
N LYS A 62 4.23 14.19 -18.26
CA LYS A 62 4.96 12.91 -18.27
C LYS A 62 4.58 11.96 -17.12
N GLY A 63 3.62 12.37 -16.27
CA GLY A 63 3.24 11.65 -15.07
C GLY A 63 4.26 11.82 -13.93
N TYR A 64 4.03 11.11 -12.83
CA TYR A 64 4.88 11.15 -11.65
C TYR A 64 5.43 9.77 -11.31
N ASP A 65 6.62 9.76 -10.70
CA ASP A 65 7.19 8.58 -10.06
C ASP A 65 6.76 8.57 -8.60
N LEU A 66 6.23 7.43 -8.14
CA LEU A 66 5.79 7.23 -6.76
C LEU A 66 6.71 6.25 -6.05
N GLU A 67 7.30 6.67 -4.96
CA GLU A 67 8.08 5.80 -4.09
C GLU A 67 7.35 5.60 -2.78
N TRP A 68 7.13 4.34 -2.41
CA TRP A 68 6.73 3.94 -1.07
C TRP A 68 7.92 3.40 -0.31
N LYS A 69 8.08 3.84 0.93
CA LYS A 69 9.04 3.29 1.88
C LYS A 69 8.29 2.80 3.11
N VAL A 70 8.15 1.48 3.23
CA VAL A 70 7.57 0.82 4.40
C VAL A 70 8.56 0.92 5.55
N ILE A 71 8.12 1.52 6.66
CA ILE A 71 8.99 1.85 7.81
C ILE A 71 8.76 0.93 9.01
N VAL A 72 7.58 0.34 9.14
CA VAL A 72 7.25 -0.58 10.25
C VAL A 72 6.13 -1.52 9.84
N ILE A 73 6.18 -2.77 10.31
CA ILE A 73 5.13 -3.79 10.14
C ILE A 73 4.80 -4.43 11.48
N TYR A 74 3.52 -4.38 11.84
CA TYR A 74 2.92 -5.05 12.98
C TYR A 74 2.02 -6.18 12.48
N ALA A 75 2.46 -7.41 12.71
CA ALA A 75 1.80 -8.64 12.29
C ALA A 75 2.00 -9.74 13.35
N SER A 76 1.17 -10.77 13.30
CA SER A 76 1.30 -11.98 14.11
C SER A 76 2.65 -12.68 13.85
N PRO A 77 3.23 -13.40 14.84
CA PRO A 77 4.56 -13.99 14.70
C PRO A 77 4.72 -14.95 13.51
N HIS A 78 3.70 -15.75 13.19
CA HIS A 78 3.76 -16.67 12.05
C HIS A 78 3.78 -15.93 10.71
N LEU A 79 3.01 -14.84 10.56
CA LEU A 79 3.08 -13.99 9.36
C LEU A 79 4.44 -13.30 9.23
N LYS A 80 5.09 -12.95 10.35
CA LYS A 80 6.46 -12.42 10.34
C LYS A 80 7.51 -13.45 9.94
N GLN A 81 7.29 -14.73 10.23
CA GLN A 81 8.18 -15.81 9.76
C GLN A 81 8.15 -15.94 8.24
N GLU A 82 7.00 -15.65 7.61
CA GLU A 82 6.83 -15.59 6.16
C GLU A 82 7.19 -14.22 5.56
N LYS A 83 8.27 -13.60 6.03
CA LYS A 83 8.68 -12.21 5.71
C LYS A 83 8.65 -11.88 4.21
N ILE A 84 9.26 -12.72 3.37
CA ILE A 84 9.35 -12.47 1.92
C ILE A 84 7.96 -12.40 1.29
N ARG A 85 7.07 -13.34 1.68
CA ARG A 85 5.69 -13.38 1.19
C ARG A 85 4.91 -12.16 1.67
N LEU A 86 5.05 -11.80 2.94
CA LEU A 86 4.36 -10.63 3.51
C LEU A 86 4.80 -9.33 2.81
N HIS A 87 6.10 -9.17 2.56
CA HIS A 87 6.64 -8.02 1.85
C HIS A 87 6.13 -7.97 0.40
N GLY A 88 6.07 -9.12 -0.29
CA GLY A 88 5.48 -9.21 -1.63
C GLY A 88 4.02 -8.73 -1.66
N LEU A 89 3.21 -9.19 -0.71
CA LEU A 89 1.81 -8.79 -0.60
C LEU A 89 1.64 -7.28 -0.33
N ILE A 90 2.43 -6.72 0.58
CA ILE A 90 2.40 -5.28 0.87
C ILE A 90 2.80 -4.48 -0.37
N ALA A 91 3.83 -4.92 -1.10
CA ALA A 91 4.27 -4.25 -2.32
C ALA A 91 3.21 -4.29 -3.43
N GLU A 92 2.58 -5.44 -3.66
CA GLU A 92 1.46 -5.60 -4.60
C GLU A 92 0.29 -4.68 -4.22
N ALA A 93 -0.08 -4.66 -2.93
CA ALA A 93 -1.19 -3.85 -2.45
C ALA A 93 -0.91 -2.35 -2.58
N LEU A 94 0.31 -1.89 -2.26
CA LEU A 94 0.70 -0.48 -2.40
C LEU A 94 0.85 -0.05 -3.87
N ASP A 95 1.27 -0.96 -4.75
CA ASP A 95 1.34 -0.67 -6.19
C ASP A 95 -0.06 -0.39 -6.77
N ALA A 96 -1.04 -1.20 -6.38
CA ALA A 96 -2.43 -0.99 -6.73
C ALA A 96 -3.03 0.22 -6.02
N TYR A 97 -2.70 0.45 -4.74
CA TYR A 97 -3.21 1.57 -3.95
C TYR A 97 -2.93 2.90 -4.64
N GLY A 98 -1.69 3.10 -5.14
CA GLY A 98 -1.33 3.96 -6.29
C GLY A 98 -1.94 5.36 -6.38
N PHE A 99 -2.47 5.86 -5.27
CA PHE A 99 -3.34 7.01 -5.06
C PHE A 99 -4.68 6.95 -5.83
N ALA A 100 -5.79 7.20 -5.12
CA ALA A 100 -7.19 7.19 -5.56
C ALA A 100 -7.53 8.10 -6.78
N SER A 101 -6.55 8.72 -7.42
CA SER A 101 -6.66 9.55 -8.62
C SER A 101 -5.88 8.99 -9.82
N SER A 102 -5.89 7.66 -9.97
CA SER A 102 -5.54 6.92 -11.17
C SER A 102 -4.04 6.61 -11.33
N ARG A 103 -3.70 5.33 -11.14
CA ARG A 103 -2.47 4.66 -11.59
C ARG A 103 -2.02 5.06 -13.01
N LYS A 104 -2.96 5.52 -13.87
CA LYS A 104 -2.68 6.05 -15.20
C LYS A 104 -1.69 7.23 -15.23
N ASN A 105 -1.56 7.97 -14.12
CA ASN A 105 -0.62 9.10 -14.02
C ASN A 105 0.70 8.72 -13.33
N VAL A 106 0.81 7.49 -12.82
CA VAL A 106 2.03 6.98 -12.18
C VAL A 106 2.84 6.21 -13.22
N LYS A 107 4.00 6.75 -13.61
CA LYS A 107 4.88 6.13 -14.60
C LYS A 107 5.66 4.98 -13.98
N LYS A 108 6.32 5.24 -12.86
CA LYS A 108 7.06 4.24 -12.09
C LYS A 108 6.56 4.23 -10.65
N LEU A 109 6.39 3.04 -10.10
CA LEU A 109 6.14 2.86 -8.67
C LEU A 109 7.18 1.91 -8.11
N THR A 110 7.78 2.31 -7.00
CA THR A 110 8.76 1.49 -6.30
C THR A 110 8.35 1.36 -4.85
N VAL A 111 8.30 0.13 -4.33
CA VAL A 111 8.10 -0.14 -2.92
C VAL A 111 9.41 -0.64 -2.33
N THR A 112 9.84 -0.01 -1.25
CA THR A 112 11.05 -0.37 -0.51
C THR A 112 10.71 -0.61 0.96
N PHE A 113 11.52 -1.43 1.62
CA PHE A 113 11.37 -1.75 3.04
C PHE A 113 12.60 -1.23 3.78
N ALA A 114 12.40 -0.60 4.94
CA ALA A 114 13.53 -0.21 5.79
C ALA A 114 14.30 -1.47 6.25
N PRO A 115 15.61 -1.38 6.53
CA PRO A 115 16.46 -2.56 6.79
C PRO A 115 15.99 -3.47 7.94
N ASN A 116 15.27 -2.90 8.92
CA ASN A 116 14.79 -3.59 10.13
C ASN A 116 13.30 -3.95 10.08
N VAL A 117 12.69 -3.86 8.88
CA VAL A 117 11.32 -4.29 8.59
C VAL A 117 11.38 -5.66 7.97
#